data_AF-A0A420MMA9-F1
#
_entry.id   AF-A0A420MMA9-F1
#
_cell.length_a   1.000
_cell.length_b   1.000
_cell.length_c   1.000
_cell.angle_alpha   90.00
_cell.angle_beta   90.00
_cell.angle_gamma   90.00
#
_symmetry.space_group_name_H-M   'P 1'
#
loop_
_entity.id
_entity.type
_entity.pdbx_description
1 polymer ?
#
loop_
_entity_poly.entity_id
_entity_poly.type
_entity_poly.pdbx_seq_one_letter_code
_entity_poly.pdbx_strand_id
1 'polypeptide(L)'
;MDSTVRTFQVFGLTSSLVLAGINLGSSHLTVPLLYNQPTSINTPFFKDFYTRGAVTLVPLALFSGASSGIVAYLVPAQRTLWAVAAVATVSQLPWTVLGMMATNNRLNDIAASSVEQEKVGRDEVVALLKKWRWMNIVRGLLAFTGGLSAILALQNE
;
A
#
# COMPACT_ATOMS: atom_id res chain seq x y z
N MET A 1 21.11 21.75 -10.52
CA MET A 1 20.63 20.37 -10.74
C MET A 1 19.78 20.35 -11.99
N ASP A 2 19.90 19.31 -12.81
CA ASP A 2 19.14 19.16 -14.07
C ASP A 2 17.62 19.11 -13.82
N SER A 3 16.83 19.74 -14.67
CA SER A 3 15.36 19.78 -14.57
C SER A 3 14.77 18.38 -14.59
N THR A 4 15.36 17.48 -15.38
CA THR A 4 14.98 16.07 -15.45
C THR A 4 15.10 15.37 -14.10
N VAL A 5 16.21 15.57 -13.37
CA VAL A 5 16.41 14.98 -12.04
C VAL A 5 15.38 15.51 -11.06
N ARG A 6 15.12 16.83 -11.08
CA ARG A 6 14.12 17.47 -10.21
C ARG A 6 12.72 16.90 -10.45
N THR A 7 12.35 16.64 -11.70
CA THR A 7 11.08 15.98 -12.05
C THR A 7 10.96 14.59 -11.42
N PHE A 8 11.98 13.74 -11.52
CA PHE A 8 11.96 12.42 -10.89
C PHE A 8 11.93 12.48 -9.37
N GLN A 9 12.63 13.45 -8.75
CA GLN A 9 12.55 13.67 -7.30
C GLN A 9 11.11 13.97 -6.87
N VAL A 10 10.43 14.90 -7.56
CA VAL A 10 9.03 15.27 -7.27
C VAL A 10 8.11 14.06 -7.46
N PHE A 11 8.26 13.31 -8.55
CA PHE A 11 7.43 12.14 -8.80
C PHE A 11 7.62 11.02 -7.77
N GLY A 12 8.86 10.69 -7.42
CA GLY A 12 9.16 9.70 -6.39
C GLY A 12 8.60 10.09 -5.03
N LEU A 13 8.84 11.33 -4.61
CA LEU A 13 8.37 11.87 -3.33
C LEU A 13 6.83 11.93 -3.25
N THR A 14 6.17 12.57 -4.21
CA THR A 14 4.72 12.79 -4.14
C THR A 14 3.95 11.48 -4.24
N SER A 15 4.37 10.58 -5.12
CA SER A 15 3.72 9.28 -5.30
C SER A 15 3.83 8.40 -4.05
N SER A 16 4.99 8.40 -3.37
CA SER A 16 5.18 7.63 -2.13
C SER A 16 4.33 8.17 -0.97
N LEU A 17 4.19 9.49 -0.84
CA LEU A 17 3.31 10.10 0.17
C LEU A 17 1.83 9.87 -0.13
N VAL A 18 1.41 9.94 -1.39
CA VAL A 18 0.04 9.58 -1.80
C VAL A 18 -0.27 8.12 -1.48
N LEU A 19 0.66 7.20 -1.80
CA LEU A 19 0.54 5.78 -1.42
C LEU A 19 0.40 5.60 0.09
N ALA A 20 1.21 6.30 0.88
CA ALA A 20 1.13 6.25 2.34
C ALA A 20 -0.26 6.70 2.82
N GLY A 21 -0.73 7.85 2.33
CA GLY A 21 -2.03 8.41 2.68
C GLY A 21 -3.19 7.47 2.34
N ILE A 22 -3.21 6.88 1.14
CA ILE A 22 -4.27 5.96 0.73
C ILE A 22 -4.25 4.69 1.60
N ASN A 23 -3.08 4.09 1.85
CA ASN A 23 -3.00 2.88 2.67
C ASN A 23 -3.41 3.15 4.12
N LEU A 24 -2.87 4.20 4.75
CA LEU A 24 -3.20 4.54 6.13
C LEU A 24 -4.67 4.97 6.25
N GLY A 25 -5.15 5.83 5.36
CA GLY A 25 -6.55 6.28 5.32
C GLY A 25 -7.52 5.12 5.17
N SER A 26 -7.25 4.19 4.24
CA SER A 26 -8.06 2.97 4.09
C SER A 26 -8.12 2.15 5.37
N SER A 27 -6.98 1.98 6.05
CA SER A 27 -6.88 1.21 7.29
C SER A 27 -7.55 1.87 8.50
N HIS A 28 -7.55 3.20 8.56
CA HIS A 28 -8.08 3.96 9.70
C HIS A 28 -9.54 4.37 9.52
N LEU A 29 -9.93 4.72 8.29
CA LEU A 29 -11.22 5.35 8.00
C LEU A 29 -12.19 4.40 7.30
N THR A 30 -11.70 3.53 6.41
CA THR A 30 -12.57 2.70 5.57
C THR A 30 -12.85 1.32 6.18
N VAL A 31 -11.80 0.53 6.45
CA VAL A 31 -11.97 -0.87 6.91
C VAL A 31 -12.78 -1.00 8.21
N PRO A 32 -12.62 -0.13 9.22
CA PRO A 32 -13.41 -0.25 10.45
C PRO A 32 -14.93 -0.15 10.24
N LEU A 33 -15.39 0.54 9.19
CA LEU A 33 -16.81 0.64 8.86
C LEU A 33 -17.43 -0.72 8.52
N LEU A 34 -16.61 -1.68 8.08
CA LEU A 34 -17.03 -3.02 7.69
C LEU A 34 -17.24 -3.96 8.88
N TYR A 35 -16.72 -3.62 10.07
CA TYR A 35 -16.77 -4.51 11.23
C TYR A 35 -18.20 -4.76 11.72
N ASN A 36 -19.09 -3.79 11.52
CA ASN A 36 -20.47 -3.84 11.95
C ASN A 36 -21.46 -4.24 10.85
N GLN A 37 -20.96 -4.52 9.65
CA GLN A 37 -21.79 -4.92 8.53
C GLN A 37 -22.00 -6.45 8.52
N PRO A 38 -23.15 -6.93 7.99
CA PRO A 38 -23.35 -8.34 7.69
C PRO A 38 -22.26 -8.92 6.79
N THR A 39 -22.00 -10.23 6.90
CA THR A 39 -21.01 -10.95 6.07
C THR A 39 -21.28 -10.81 4.56
N SER A 40 -22.56 -10.77 4.19
CA SER A 40 -23.02 -10.54 2.82
C SER A 40 -22.72 -9.15 2.26
N ILE A 41 -22.36 -8.19 3.11
CA ILE A 41 -22.00 -6.82 2.71
C ILE A 41 -20.50 -6.59 2.86
N ASN A 42 -19.90 -6.96 4.00
CA ASN A 42 -18.50 -6.63 4.26
C ASN A 42 -17.51 -7.36 3.32
N THR A 43 -17.75 -8.62 2.97
CA THR A 43 -16.82 -9.41 2.16
C THR A 43 -16.84 -9.01 0.68
N PRO A 44 -18.00 -8.79 0.02
CA PRO A 44 -18.01 -8.28 -1.35
C PRO A 44 -17.48 -6.85 -1.43
N PHE A 45 -17.83 -5.98 -0.47
CA PHE A 45 -17.29 -4.63 -0.41
C PHE A 45 -15.76 -4.67 -0.31
N PHE A 46 -15.22 -5.49 0.60
CA PHE A 46 -13.79 -5.62 0.79
C PHE A 46 -13.10 -6.12 -0.49
N LYS A 47 -13.65 -7.14 -1.15
CA LYS A 47 -13.11 -7.67 -2.41
C LYS A 47 -12.98 -6.59 -3.48
N ASP A 48 -14.04 -5.81 -3.69
CA ASP A 48 -14.03 -4.73 -4.69
C ASP A 48 -13.10 -3.59 -4.30
N PHE A 49 -13.13 -3.19 -3.03
CA PHE A 49 -12.22 -2.20 -2.46
C PHE A 49 -10.75 -2.60 -2.65
N TYR A 50 -10.38 -3.84 -2.30
CA TYR A 50 -9.03 -4.37 -2.45
C TYR A 50 -8.61 -4.45 -3.92
N THR A 51 -9.49 -4.94 -4.80
CA THR A 51 -9.20 -5.12 -6.23
C THR A 51 -8.98 -3.77 -6.91
N ARG A 52 -9.86 -2.79 -6.67
CA ARG A 52 -9.69 -1.42 -7.18
C ARG A 52 -8.42 -0.78 -6.63
N GLY A 53 -8.17 -0.94 -5.34
CA GLY A 53 -6.94 -0.49 -4.70
C GLY A 53 -5.69 -1.09 -5.36
N ALA A 54 -5.67 -2.39 -5.67
CA ALA A 54 -4.54 -3.02 -6.32
C ALA A 54 -4.26 -2.43 -7.72
N VAL A 55 -5.30 -2.26 -8.54
CA VAL A 55 -5.19 -1.70 -9.89
C VAL A 55 -4.65 -0.26 -9.87
N THR A 56 -4.98 0.53 -8.85
CA THR A 56 -4.49 1.90 -8.72
C THR A 56 -3.12 1.99 -8.06
N LEU A 57 -2.89 1.27 -6.96
CA LEU A 57 -1.71 1.46 -6.11
C LEU A 57 -0.48 0.70 -6.60
N VAL A 58 -0.64 -0.44 -7.29
CA VAL A 58 0.51 -1.20 -7.82
C VAL A 58 1.28 -0.40 -8.87
N PRO A 59 0.64 0.18 -9.91
CA PRO A 59 1.34 1.03 -10.87
C PRO A 59 2.00 2.25 -10.20
N LEU A 60 1.30 2.86 -9.24
CA LEU A 60 1.82 4.03 -8.52
C LEU A 60 3.06 3.70 -7.68
N ALA A 61 3.09 2.53 -7.03
CA ALA A 61 4.26 2.06 -6.26
C ALA A 61 5.46 1.78 -7.17
N LEU A 62 5.24 1.16 -8.32
CA LEU A 62 6.29 0.94 -9.32
C LEU A 62 6.81 2.26 -9.88
N PHE A 63 5.92 3.19 -10.22
CA PHE A 63 6.29 4.51 -10.74
C PHE A 63 7.10 5.33 -9.72
N SER A 64 6.65 5.34 -8.45
CA SER A 64 7.36 6.00 -7.35
C SER A 64 8.75 5.39 -7.17
N GLY A 65 8.82 4.06 -7.08
CA GLY A 65 10.06 3.32 -6.92
C GLY A 65 11.06 3.55 -8.05
N ALA A 66 10.60 3.48 -9.29
CA ALA A 66 11.43 3.73 -10.47
C ALA A 66 11.96 5.17 -10.49
N SER A 67 11.10 6.16 -10.19
CA SER A 67 11.51 7.57 -10.13
C SER A 67 12.59 7.79 -9.06
N SER A 68 12.38 7.26 -7.85
CA SER A 68 13.37 7.34 -6.77
C SER A 68 14.66 6.59 -7.11
N GLY A 69 14.56 5.41 -7.75
CA GLY A 69 15.72 4.63 -8.18
C GLY A 69 16.56 5.34 -9.24
N ILE A 70 15.91 6.01 -10.19
CA ILE A 70 16.59 6.85 -11.20
C ILE A 70 17.36 7.97 -10.52
N VAL A 71 16.77 8.67 -9.54
CA VAL A 71 17.50 9.71 -8.79
C VAL A 71 18.68 9.13 -8.03
N ALA A 72 18.52 7.97 -7.37
CA ALA A 72 19.60 7.29 -6.66
C ALA A 72 20.79 6.95 -7.58
N TYR A 73 20.49 6.57 -8.83
CA TYR A 73 21.48 6.29 -9.86
C TYR A 73 22.19 7.56 -10.34
N LEU A 74 21.43 8.61 -10.68
CA LEU A 74 21.92 9.84 -11.29
C LEU A 74 22.59 10.81 -10.31
N VAL A 75 22.27 10.76 -9.01
CA VAL A 75 22.78 11.70 -7.99
C VAL A 75 23.54 10.93 -6.90
N PRO A 76 24.84 10.62 -7.11
CA PRO A 76 25.64 9.84 -6.15
C PRO A 76 25.64 10.40 -4.73
N ALA A 77 25.63 11.72 -4.57
CA ALA A 77 25.63 12.39 -3.26
C ALA A 77 24.37 12.07 -2.42
N GLN A 78 23.24 11.76 -3.05
CA GLN A 78 21.97 11.45 -2.38
C GLN A 78 21.57 9.97 -2.53
N ARG A 79 22.46 9.13 -3.09
CA ARG A 79 22.16 7.76 -3.53
C ARG A 79 21.50 6.93 -2.45
N THR A 80 22.05 6.94 -1.23
CA THR A 80 21.57 6.08 -0.15
C THR A 80 20.12 6.36 0.20
N LEU A 81 19.76 7.63 0.39
CA LEU A 81 18.39 8.01 0.79
C LEU A 81 17.38 7.78 -0.33
N TRP A 82 17.73 8.05 -1.59
CA TRP A 82 16.86 7.75 -2.73
C TRP A 82 16.74 6.24 -3.01
N ALA A 83 17.78 5.45 -2.74
CA ALA A 83 17.72 4.00 -2.82
C ALA A 83 16.79 3.43 -1.73
N VAL A 84 16.89 3.93 -0.49
CA VAL A 84 15.94 3.60 0.57
C VAL A 84 14.52 4.00 0.16
N ALA A 85 14.35 5.18 -0.44
CA ALA A 85 13.05 5.63 -0.92
C ALA A 85 12.45 4.65 -1.95
N ALA A 86 13.24 4.26 -2.94
CA ALA A 86 12.83 3.32 -3.97
C ALA A 86 12.47 1.93 -3.40
N VAL A 87 13.37 1.36 -2.58
CA VAL A 87 13.20 0.02 -2.02
C VAL A 87 12.02 -0.01 -1.04
N ALA A 88 11.90 0.96 -0.15
CA ALA A 88 10.82 1.03 0.82
C ALA A 88 9.46 1.07 0.10
N THR A 89 9.28 1.92 -0.91
CA THR A 89 8.01 2.00 -1.64
C THR A 89 7.72 0.73 -2.45
N VAL A 90 8.68 0.18 -3.20
CA VAL A 90 8.43 -1.04 -4.02
C VAL A 90 8.22 -2.28 -3.16
N SER A 91 8.79 -2.34 -1.95
CA SER A 91 8.64 -3.47 -1.02
C SER A 91 7.19 -3.75 -0.59
N GLN A 92 6.26 -2.82 -0.83
CA GLN A 92 4.82 -3.07 -0.66
C GLN A 92 4.32 -4.25 -1.49
N LEU A 93 4.92 -4.51 -2.67
CA LEU A 93 4.54 -5.61 -3.56
C LEU A 93 4.92 -6.98 -2.98
N PRO A 94 6.19 -7.27 -2.65
CA PRO A 94 6.55 -8.54 -2.00
C PRO A 94 5.86 -8.67 -0.63
N TRP A 95 5.65 -7.58 0.12
CA TRP A 95 4.84 -7.64 1.34
C TRP A 95 3.40 -8.10 1.09
N THR A 96 2.77 -7.62 0.01
CA THR A 96 1.41 -8.05 -0.35
C THR A 96 1.40 -9.54 -0.70
N VAL A 97 2.39 -10.00 -1.47
CA VAL A 97 2.48 -11.40 -1.89
C VAL A 97 2.75 -12.34 -0.70
N LEU A 98 3.72 -12.00 0.14
CA LEU A 98 4.19 -12.87 1.22
C LEU A 98 3.36 -12.75 2.50
N GLY A 99 2.98 -11.53 2.87
CA GLY A 99 2.31 -11.24 4.13
C GLY A 99 0.78 -11.25 4.04
N MET A 100 0.21 -10.75 2.94
CA MET A 100 -1.23 -10.46 2.86
C MET A 100 -2.04 -11.48 2.05
N MET A 101 -1.41 -12.20 1.13
CA MET A 101 -2.13 -13.01 0.13
C MET A 101 -3.07 -14.04 0.75
N ALA A 102 -2.65 -14.74 1.82
CA ALA A 102 -3.50 -15.73 2.49
C ALA A 102 -4.81 -15.11 3.04
N THR A 103 -4.72 -13.92 3.65
CA THR A 103 -5.89 -13.20 4.17
C THR A 103 -6.75 -12.64 3.04
N ASN A 104 -6.14 -12.11 1.98
CA ASN A 104 -6.86 -11.60 0.81
C ASN A 104 -7.65 -12.73 0.14
N ASN A 105 -7.02 -13.89 -0.07
CA ASN A 105 -7.66 -15.05 -0.68
C ASN A 105 -8.84 -15.54 0.18
N ARG A 106 -8.65 -15.71 1.49
CA ARG A 106 -9.74 -16.14 2.37
C ARG A 106 -10.93 -15.18 2.34
N LEU A 107 -10.69 -13.86 2.38
CA LEU A 107 -11.77 -12.87 2.29
C LEU A 107 -12.48 -12.90 0.92
N ASN A 108 -11.73 -13.12 -0.17
CA ASN A 108 -12.28 -13.24 -1.52
C ASN A 108 -13.08 -14.53 -1.72
N ASP A 109 -12.62 -15.65 -1.15
CA ASP A 109 -13.30 -16.95 -1.22
C ASP A 109 -14.66 -16.88 -0.50
N ILE A 110 -14.71 -16.22 0.67
CA ILE A 110 -15.97 -15.95 1.38
C ILE A 110 -16.85 -15.01 0.54
N ALA A 111 -16.28 -13.96 -0.07
CA ALA A 111 -17.04 -13.05 -0.91
C ALA A 111 -17.66 -13.72 -2.16
N ALA A 112 -17.06 -14.80 -2.66
CA ALA A 112 -17.46 -15.48 -3.88
C ALA A 112 -18.60 -16.50 -3.70
N SER A 113 -18.96 -16.86 -2.46
CA SER A 113 -19.92 -17.93 -2.18
C SER A 113 -20.92 -17.52 -1.10
N SER A 114 -22.20 -17.40 -1.46
CA SER A 114 -23.28 -17.14 -0.49
C SER A 114 -23.36 -18.22 0.59
N VAL A 115 -23.12 -19.47 0.20
CA VAL A 115 -23.06 -20.62 1.13
C VAL A 115 -21.94 -20.43 2.16
N GLU A 116 -20.77 -19.95 1.74
CA GLU A 116 -19.68 -19.67 2.68
C GLU A 116 -19.96 -18.43 3.53
N GLN A 117 -20.65 -17.41 3.00
CA GLN A 117 -21.08 -16.25 3.79
C GLN A 117 -22.05 -16.61 4.92
N GLU A 118 -22.92 -17.60 4.69
CA GLU A 118 -23.85 -18.11 5.70
C GLU A 118 -23.17 -19.01 6.73
N LYS A 119 -22.21 -19.83 6.30
CA LYS A 119 -21.44 -20.72 7.18
C LYS A 119 -20.44 -19.98 8.06
N VAL A 120 -19.75 -18.99 7.50
CA VAL A 120 -18.68 -18.29 8.19
C VAL A 120 -19.28 -17.23 9.11
N GLY A 121 -19.04 -17.41 10.41
CA GLY A 121 -19.47 -16.46 11.42
C GLY A 121 -18.85 -15.07 11.20
N ARG A 122 -19.62 -14.02 11.49
CA ARG A 122 -19.17 -12.61 11.40
C ARG A 122 -17.83 -12.39 12.12
N ASP A 123 -17.61 -13.05 13.25
CA ASP A 123 -16.40 -12.87 14.06
C ASP A 123 -15.12 -13.30 13.32
N GLU A 124 -15.18 -14.37 12.52
CA GLU A 124 -14.05 -14.79 11.68
C GLU A 124 -13.74 -13.70 10.63
N VAL A 125 -14.76 -13.20 9.94
CA VAL A 125 -14.61 -12.15 8.93
C VAL A 125 -14.03 -10.88 9.54
N VAL A 126 -14.54 -10.46 10.70
CA VAL A 126 -14.04 -9.27 11.40
C VAL A 126 -12.59 -9.47 11.85
N ALA A 127 -12.22 -10.67 12.30
CA ALA A 127 -10.82 -10.99 12.64
C ALA A 127 -9.91 -10.89 11.40
N LEU A 128 -10.34 -11.41 10.26
CA LEU A 128 -9.62 -11.29 8.98
C LEU A 128 -9.48 -9.83 8.54
N LEU A 129 -10.54 -9.02 8.63
CA LEU A 129 -10.51 -7.59 8.30
C LEU A 129 -9.59 -6.80 9.24
N LYS A 130 -9.59 -7.11 10.55
CA LYS A 130 -8.65 -6.51 11.52
C LYS A 130 -7.20 -6.90 11.23
N LYS A 131 -6.95 -8.16 10.86
CA LYS A 131 -5.63 -8.64 10.44
C LYS A 131 -5.18 -7.91 9.18
N TRP A 132 -6.05 -7.83 8.16
CA TRP A 132 -5.77 -7.11 6.93
C TRP A 132 -5.44 -5.64 7.19
N ARG A 133 -6.23 -4.97 8.03
CA ARG A 133 -6.01 -3.57 8.43
C ARG A 133 -4.58 -3.34 8.92
N TRP A 134 -4.09 -4.19 9.82
CA TRP A 134 -2.73 -4.09 10.34
C TRP A 134 -1.67 -4.30 9.27
N MET A 135 -1.83 -5.33 8.42
CA MET A 135 -0.89 -5.56 7.33
C MET A 135 -0.89 -4.43 6.29
N ASN A 136 -2.04 -3.79 6.08
CA ASN A 136 -2.15 -2.64 5.20
C ASN A 136 -1.55 -1.36 5.83
N ILE A 137 -1.57 -1.21 7.15
CA ILE A 137 -0.83 -0.15 7.84
C ILE A 137 0.67 -0.30 7.56
N VAL A 138 1.21 -1.53 7.59
CA VAL A 138 2.61 -1.78 7.20
C VAL A 138 2.90 -1.29 5.79
N ARG A 139 2.00 -1.52 4.81
CA ARG A 139 2.14 -0.92 3.46
C ARG A 139 2.18 0.60 3.50
N GLY A 140 1.35 1.23 4.32
CA GLY A 140 1.35 2.68 4.51
C GLY A 140 2.65 3.19 5.10
N LEU A 141 3.20 2.50 6.11
CA LEU A 141 4.47 2.86 6.75
C LEU A 141 5.68 2.69 5.83
N LEU A 142 5.69 1.65 4.98
CA LEU A 142 6.71 1.45 3.96
C LEU A 142 6.74 2.62 2.96
N ALA A 143 5.57 3.00 2.45
CA ALA A 143 5.45 4.14 1.54
C ALA A 143 5.80 5.47 2.24
N PHE A 144 5.40 5.65 3.51
CA PHE A 144 5.74 6.83 4.31
C PHE A 144 7.25 6.93 4.53
N THR A 145 7.91 5.81 4.85
CA THR A 145 9.39 5.74 4.96
C THR A 145 10.04 6.14 3.64
N GLY A 146 9.46 5.72 2.51
CA GLY A 146 9.94 6.12 1.19
C GLY A 146 9.86 7.63 0.96
N GLY A 147 8.70 8.24 1.25
CA GLY A 147 8.51 9.68 1.13
C GLY A 147 9.38 10.49 2.10
N LEU A 148 9.49 10.06 3.36
CA LEU A 148 10.35 10.71 4.35
C LEU A 148 11.82 10.66 3.95
N SER A 149 12.30 9.52 3.43
CA SER A 149 13.68 9.39 2.95
C SER A 149 13.96 10.33 1.77
N ALA A 150 13.00 10.49 0.86
CA ALA A 150 13.09 11.46 -0.23
C ALA A 150 13.11 12.91 0.28
N ILE A 151 12.32 13.28 1.29
CA ILE A 151 12.37 14.62 1.92
C ILE A 151 13.75 14.87 2.53
N LEU A 152 14.25 13.91 3.31
CA LEU A 152 15.57 14.02 3.95
C LEU A 152 16.68 14.14 2.91
N ALA A 153 16.57 13.44 1.76
CA ALA A 153 17.54 13.56 0.68
C ALA A 153 17.58 14.97 0.09
N LEU A 154 16.42 15.63 -0.04
CA LEU A 154 16.30 16.99 -0.57
C LEU A 154 16.77 18.07 0.42
N GLN A 155 16.72 17.79 1.73
CA GLN A 155 17.23 18.72 2.75
C GLN A 155 18.75 18.72 2.86
N ASN A 156 19.39 17.62 2.44
CA ASN A 156 20.85 17.47 2.41
C ASN A 156 21.44 17.86 1.05
N GLU A 157 20.75 18.71 0.27
CA GLU A 157 21.22 19.29 -1.00
C GLU A 157 22.33 20.33 -0.82
#